data_AF-A0A1S3QF26-F1
#
_entry.id   AF-A0A1S3QF26-F1
#
_cell.length_a   1.000
_cell.length_b   1.000
_cell.length_c   1.000
_cell.angle_alpha   90.00
_cell.angle_beta   90.00
_cell.angle_gamma   90.00
#
_symmetry.space_group_name_H-M   'P 1'
#
loop_
_entity.id
_entity.type
_entity.pdbx_description
1 polymer ?
#
loop_
_entity_poly.entity_id
_entity_poly.type
_entity_poly.pdbx_seq_one_letter_code
_entity_poly.pdbx_strand_id
1 'polypeptide(L)'
;MIMYADGDSLQYIDKMAAESYLSVRSYPATLSKKITLLKYFRNYMSEHLLKAGANITPRDGDELARLPYLGHWFRTKSAIVLHLTNGTVQINFFQDHTKLILCPLMGAVSFIDEKRDFRTYKTSLIQEFGCCKELASRMSYARLMVAKLLSCKSSTPR
;
A
#
# COMPACT_ATOMS: atom_id res chain seq x y z
N MET A 1 -7.06 -7.00 9.71
CA MET A 1 -8.14 -7.81 9.10
C MET A 1 -8.19 -7.46 7.63
N ILE A 2 -8.25 -8.48 6.77
CA ILE A 2 -8.24 -8.37 5.32
C ILE A 2 -9.51 -9.06 4.82
N MET A 3 -10.17 -8.46 3.83
CA MET A 3 -11.26 -9.08 3.08
C MET A 3 -10.79 -9.30 1.64
N TYR A 4 -10.94 -10.52 1.15
CA TYR A 4 -10.54 -10.90 -0.20
C TYR A 4 -11.57 -10.40 -1.24
N ALA A 5 -11.22 -10.50 -2.52
CA ALA A 5 -12.02 -9.96 -3.62
C ALA A 5 -13.40 -10.64 -3.78
N ASP A 6 -13.55 -11.89 -3.29
CA ASP A 6 -14.83 -12.61 -3.25
C ASP A 6 -15.85 -11.96 -2.30
N GLY A 7 -15.42 -11.05 -1.42
CA GLY A 7 -16.26 -10.35 -0.46
C GLY A 7 -16.72 -11.22 0.72
N ASP A 8 -16.24 -12.45 0.83
CA ASP A 8 -16.59 -13.39 1.92
C ASP A 8 -15.36 -13.89 2.67
N SER A 9 -14.29 -14.26 1.97
CA SER A 9 -13.08 -14.76 2.63
C SER A 9 -12.39 -13.65 3.42
N LEU A 10 -12.06 -13.95 4.68
CA LEU A 10 -11.44 -13.03 5.63
C LEU A 10 -10.14 -13.61 6.17
N GLN A 11 -9.15 -12.74 6.36
CA GLN A 11 -7.95 -13.05 7.13
C GLN A 11 -7.82 -12.09 8.31
N TYR A 12 -7.83 -12.63 9.51
CA TYR A 12 -7.57 -11.90 10.74
C TYR A 12 -6.11 -12.12 11.14
N ILE A 13 -5.43 -11.03 11.47
CA ILE A 13 -4.05 -11.02 11.96
C ILE A 13 -4.11 -10.29 13.29
N ASP A 14 -3.70 -10.97 14.35
CA ASP A 14 -3.72 -10.41 15.70
C ASP A 14 -2.43 -9.63 16.03
N LYS A 15 -2.30 -9.18 17.28
CA LYS A 15 -1.14 -8.40 17.74
C LYS A 15 0.14 -9.24 17.82
N MET A 16 0.02 -10.55 17.94
CA MET A 16 1.13 -11.50 17.98
C MET A 16 1.49 -12.01 16.58
N ALA A 17 0.92 -11.39 15.53
CA ALA A 17 1.01 -11.82 14.14
C ALA A 17 0.47 -13.24 13.88
N ALA A 18 -0.36 -13.77 14.78
CA ALA A 18 -1.07 -15.01 14.54
C ALA A 18 -2.19 -14.78 13.53
N GLU A 19 -2.28 -15.68 12.56
CA GLU A 19 -3.22 -15.57 11.45
C GLU A 19 -4.37 -16.55 11.61
N SER A 20 -5.57 -16.10 11.26
CA SER A 20 -6.77 -16.93 11.24
C SER A 20 -7.56 -16.64 9.99
N TYR A 21 -8.03 -17.70 9.33
CA TYR A 21 -8.84 -17.63 8.12
C TYR A 21 -10.30 -17.88 8.50
N LEU A 22 -11.17 -16.97 8.08
CA LEU A 22 -12.56 -16.89 8.47
C LEU A 22 -13.40 -16.56 7.23
N SER A 23 -14.73 -16.55 7.38
CA SER A 23 -15.62 -15.98 6.36
C SER A 23 -16.53 -14.92 6.96
N VAL A 24 -17.12 -14.06 6.13
CA VAL A 24 -18.17 -13.12 6.57
C VAL A 24 -19.41 -13.87 7.05
N ARG A 25 -19.59 -15.12 6.61
CA ARG A 25 -20.69 -16.00 7.04
C ARG A 25 -20.39 -16.77 8.33
N SER A 26 -19.11 -17.01 8.64
CA SER A 26 -18.70 -17.80 9.80
C SER A 26 -17.45 -17.20 10.46
N TYR A 27 -17.67 -16.56 11.60
CA TYR A 27 -16.62 -15.94 12.41
C TYR A 27 -16.99 -15.89 13.90
N PRO A 28 -16.01 -15.82 14.82
CA PRO A 28 -16.27 -15.68 16.26
C PRO A 28 -16.95 -14.35 16.61
N ALA A 29 -17.94 -14.36 17.51
CA ALA A 29 -18.71 -13.18 17.91
C ALA A 29 -17.84 -12.01 18.43
N THR A 30 -16.64 -12.31 18.95
CA THR A 30 -15.64 -11.31 19.37
C THR A 30 -15.15 -10.40 18.24
N LEU A 31 -15.27 -10.83 16.97
CA LEU A 31 -14.86 -10.08 15.79
C LEU A 31 -15.99 -9.28 15.12
N SER A 32 -17.24 -9.40 15.60
CA SER A 32 -18.41 -8.74 14.99
C SER A 32 -18.19 -7.25 14.74
N LYS A 33 -17.71 -6.50 15.73
CA LYS A 33 -17.46 -5.05 15.59
C LYS A 33 -16.41 -4.74 14.50
N LYS A 34 -15.34 -5.54 14.41
CA LYS A 34 -14.27 -5.34 13.43
C LYS A 34 -14.77 -5.61 12.01
N ILE A 35 -15.58 -6.65 11.83
CA ILE A 35 -16.16 -7.01 10.53
C ILE A 35 -17.18 -5.96 10.09
N THR A 36 -18.01 -5.45 11.01
CA THR A 36 -18.94 -4.35 10.70
C THR A 36 -18.20 -3.10 10.23
N LEU A 37 -17.14 -2.68 10.93
CA LEU A 37 -16.32 -1.54 10.49
C LEU A 37 -15.68 -1.80 9.10
N LEU A 38 -15.19 -3.02 8.86
CA LEU A 38 -14.61 -3.38 7.57
C LEU A 38 -15.63 -3.27 6.43
N LYS A 39 -16.88 -3.69 6.66
CA LYS A 39 -17.98 -3.52 5.70
C LYS A 39 -18.27 -2.05 5.43
N TYR A 40 -18.32 -1.21 6.47
CA TYR A 40 -18.49 0.25 6.29
C TYR A 40 -17.36 0.87 5.48
N PHE A 41 -16.09 0.55 5.78
CA PHE A 41 -14.96 1.02 4.98
C PHE A 41 -15.06 0.56 3.53
N ARG A 42 -15.38 -0.71 3.28
CA ARG A 42 -15.56 -1.24 1.92
C ARG A 42 -16.61 -0.45 1.14
N ASN A 43 -17.81 -0.29 1.71
CA ASN A 43 -18.92 0.39 1.04
C ASN A 43 -18.56 1.84 0.74
N TYR A 44 -18.03 2.56 1.74
CA TYR A 44 -17.62 3.94 1.58
C TYR A 44 -16.56 4.10 0.47
N MET A 45 -15.53 3.25 0.46
CA MET A 45 -14.49 3.31 -0.57
C MET A 45 -15.06 3.02 -1.96
N SER A 46 -15.99 2.08 -2.08
CA SER A 46 -16.61 1.72 -3.35
C SER A 46 -17.52 2.82 -3.90
N GLU A 47 -18.21 3.55 -3.02
CA GLU A 47 -19.19 4.57 -3.41
C GLU A 47 -18.56 5.95 -3.64
N HIS A 48 -17.48 6.27 -2.93
CA HIS A 48 -16.98 7.65 -2.87
C HIS A 48 -15.55 7.86 -3.37
N LEU A 49 -14.75 6.80 -3.59
CA LEU A 49 -13.34 6.95 -3.94
C LEU A 49 -13.04 6.46 -5.36
N LEU A 50 -12.10 7.16 -6.02
CA LEU A 50 -11.55 6.73 -7.30
C LEU A 50 -10.46 5.67 -7.08
N LYS A 51 -10.49 4.60 -7.89
CA LYS A 51 -9.44 3.58 -7.89
C LYS A 51 -8.18 4.10 -8.59
N ALA A 52 -7.12 4.33 -7.83
CA ALA A 52 -5.82 4.70 -8.39
C ALA A 52 -5.24 3.55 -9.22
N GLY A 53 -4.69 3.86 -10.41
CA GLY A 53 -4.15 2.85 -11.31
C GLY A 53 -5.21 1.92 -11.94
N ALA A 54 -6.46 2.37 -12.06
CA ALA A 54 -7.55 1.56 -12.64
C ALA A 54 -7.29 1.13 -14.11
N ASN A 55 -6.42 1.84 -14.82
CA ASN A 55 -5.97 1.53 -16.18
C ASN A 55 -4.83 0.50 -16.25
N ILE A 56 -4.33 0.02 -15.11
CA ILE A 56 -3.25 -0.97 -15.07
C ILE A 56 -3.88 -2.36 -15.06
N THR A 57 -3.53 -3.16 -16.06
CA THR A 57 -3.91 -4.57 -16.10
C THR A 57 -3.09 -5.34 -15.07
N PRO A 58 -3.71 -6.12 -14.17
CA PRO A 58 -3.00 -7.08 -13.33
C PRO A 58 -2.12 -8.00 -14.18
N ARG A 59 -0.97 -8.41 -13.65
CA ARG A 59 -0.10 -9.35 -14.36
C ARG A 59 -0.61 -10.78 -14.15
N ASP A 60 -0.37 -11.64 -15.13
CA ASP A 60 -0.67 -13.06 -15.00
C ASP A 60 0.07 -13.64 -13.78
N GLY A 61 -0.68 -14.33 -12.91
CA GLY A 61 -0.16 -14.89 -11.65
C GLY A 61 -0.24 -13.96 -10.43
N ASP A 62 -0.62 -12.68 -10.57
CA ASP A 62 -0.84 -11.78 -9.42
C ASP A 62 -1.95 -12.29 -8.49
N GLU A 63 -2.89 -13.08 -9.02
CA GLU A 63 -3.97 -13.73 -8.26
C GLU A 63 -3.47 -14.84 -7.31
N LEU A 64 -2.32 -15.43 -7.60
CA LEU A 64 -1.66 -16.43 -6.75
C LEU A 64 -0.78 -15.78 -5.68
N ALA A 65 -0.45 -14.50 -5.84
CA ALA A 65 0.36 -13.78 -4.88
C ALA A 65 -0.45 -13.54 -3.60
N ARG A 66 0.17 -13.87 -2.46
CA ARG A 66 -0.42 -13.61 -1.16
C ARG A 66 -0.68 -12.11 -0.99
N LEU A 67 -1.92 -11.75 -0.66
CA LEU A 67 -2.30 -10.36 -0.43
C LEU A 67 -1.48 -9.75 0.71
N PRO A 68 -0.75 -8.65 0.48
CA PRO A 68 -0.08 -7.94 1.55
C PRO A 68 -1.11 -7.17 2.39
N TYR A 69 -0.76 -6.89 3.64
CA TYR A 69 -1.52 -6.00 4.50
C TYR A 69 -0.71 -4.76 4.87
N LEU A 70 -1.42 -3.72 5.30
CA LEU A 70 -0.80 -2.49 5.76
C LEU A 70 -0.15 -2.73 7.12
N GLY A 71 1.19 -2.77 7.15
CA GLY A 71 1.95 -2.96 8.37
C GLY A 71 2.13 -1.67 9.16
N HIS A 72 2.41 -0.56 8.46
CA HIS A 72 2.52 0.74 9.08
C HIS A 72 2.09 1.85 8.13
N TRP A 73 1.57 2.94 8.67
CA TRP A 73 1.27 4.14 7.90
C TRP A 73 1.39 5.38 8.78
N PHE A 74 1.73 6.50 8.14
CA PHE A 74 1.66 7.80 8.77
C PHE A 74 1.38 8.88 7.74
N ARG A 75 0.98 10.06 8.22
CA ARG A 75 0.76 11.24 7.39
C ARG A 75 1.77 12.32 7.71
N THR A 76 2.09 13.10 6.70
CA THR A 76 2.75 14.40 6.84
C THR A 76 1.78 15.49 6.39
N LYS A 77 2.23 16.75 6.33
CA LYS A 77 1.43 17.83 5.74
C LYS A 77 1.21 17.63 4.22
N SER A 78 2.09 16.90 3.55
CA SER A 78 2.13 16.83 2.08
C SER A 78 1.73 15.48 1.50
N ALA A 79 1.82 14.40 2.29
CA ALA A 79 1.57 13.05 1.80
C ALA A 79 1.10 12.07 2.89
N ILE A 80 0.48 10.98 2.45
CA ILE A 80 0.31 9.76 3.25
C ILE A 80 1.32 8.72 2.79
N VAL A 81 1.97 8.06 3.75
CA VAL A 81 2.94 6.98 3.54
C VAL A 81 2.33 5.68 4.03
N LEU A 82 2.31 4.67 3.16
CA LEU A 82 1.74 3.35 3.39
C LEU A 82 2.86 2.31 3.20
N HIS A 83 3.18 1.54 4.24
CA HIS A 83 4.19 0.48 4.17
C HIS A 83 3.49 -0.89 4.32
N LEU A 84 3.53 -1.66 3.24
CA LEU A 84 2.92 -2.97 3.12
C LEU A 84 3.88 -4.06 3.59
N THR A 85 3.34 -5.21 4.01
CA THR A 85 4.15 -6.31 4.56
C THR A 85 5.00 -7.07 3.54
N ASN A 86 4.75 -6.91 2.24
CA ASN A 86 5.66 -7.36 1.18
C ASN A 86 6.85 -6.40 0.94
N GLY A 87 7.01 -5.37 1.79
CA GLY A 87 8.08 -4.38 1.70
C GLY A 87 7.77 -3.19 0.79
N THR A 88 6.64 -3.20 0.08
CA THR A 88 6.24 -2.06 -0.76
C THR A 88 5.96 -0.83 0.07
N VAL A 89 6.51 0.31 -0.35
CA VAL A 89 6.20 1.63 0.22
C VAL A 89 5.47 2.45 -0.82
N GLN A 90 4.24 2.84 -0.50
CA GLN A 90 3.44 3.74 -1.33
C GLN A 90 3.35 5.12 -0.67
N ILE A 91 3.56 6.17 -1.45
CA ILE A 91 3.45 7.56 -1.02
C ILE A 91 2.46 8.26 -1.94
N ASN A 92 1.36 8.77 -1.38
CA ASN A 92 0.38 9.55 -2.12
C ASN A 92 0.48 11.02 -1.70
N PHE A 93 0.83 11.89 -2.64
CA PHE A 93 0.93 13.33 -2.42
C PHE A 93 -0.46 13.98 -2.52
N PHE A 94 -0.79 14.87 -1.58
CA PHE A 94 -2.14 15.41 -1.45
C PHE A 94 -2.45 16.52 -2.45
N GLN A 95 -1.47 17.38 -2.74
CA GLN A 95 -1.70 18.60 -3.51
C GLN A 95 -1.87 18.34 -5.01
N ASP A 96 -1.03 17.49 -5.58
CA ASP A 96 -0.97 17.22 -7.02
C ASP A 96 -1.46 15.81 -7.40
N HIS A 97 -1.91 15.03 -6.41
CA HIS A 97 -2.37 13.66 -6.58
C HIS A 97 -1.36 12.68 -7.20
N THR A 98 -0.09 13.06 -7.28
CA THR A 98 0.95 12.14 -7.74
C THR A 98 1.24 11.06 -6.70
N LYS A 99 1.76 9.92 -7.15
CA LYS A 99 2.01 8.76 -6.28
C LYS A 99 3.32 8.09 -6.63
N LEU A 100 4.05 7.67 -5.61
CA LEU A 100 5.19 6.76 -5.76
C LEU A 100 4.87 5.42 -5.13
N ILE A 101 5.25 4.33 -5.80
CA ILE A 101 5.19 2.97 -5.30
C ILE A 101 6.60 2.39 -5.42
N LEU A 102 7.29 2.21 -4.30
CA LEU A 102 8.62 1.64 -4.22
C LEU A 102 8.50 0.14 -3.95
N CYS A 103 9.12 -0.66 -4.81
CA CYS A 103 9.22 -2.11 -4.62
C CYS A 103 10.68 -2.50 -4.43
N PRO A 104 11.12 -2.81 -3.19
CA PRO A 104 12.52 -3.14 -2.92
C PRO A 104 12.96 -4.45 -3.58
N LEU A 105 12.08 -5.45 -3.67
CA LEU A 105 12.38 -6.75 -4.28
C LEU A 105 12.70 -6.64 -5.77
N MET A 106 12.07 -5.68 -6.46
CA MET A 106 12.28 -5.44 -7.89
C MET A 106 13.32 -4.35 -8.16
N GLY A 107 13.84 -3.69 -7.12
CA GLY A 107 14.66 -2.49 -7.28
C GLY A 107 13.98 -1.47 -8.19
N ALA A 108 12.67 -1.25 -7.99
CA ALA A 108 11.85 -0.49 -8.92
C ALA A 108 10.98 0.56 -8.22
N VAL A 109 10.69 1.64 -8.95
CA VAL A 109 9.77 2.68 -8.56
C VAL A 109 8.71 2.86 -9.64
N SER A 110 7.44 2.77 -9.26
CA SER A 110 6.34 3.19 -10.10
C SER A 110 5.91 4.60 -9.73
N PHE A 111 5.74 5.44 -10.75
CA PHE A 111 5.31 6.82 -10.61
C PHE A 111 3.96 7.00 -11.32
N ILE A 112 3.00 7.59 -10.61
CA ILE A 112 1.73 8.04 -11.14
C ILE A 112 1.77 9.56 -11.13
N ASP A 113 1.74 10.17 -12.30
CA ASP A 113 1.77 11.62 -12.44
C ASP A 113 0.38 12.26 -12.29
N GLU A 114 0.32 13.58 -12.45
CA GLU A 114 -0.92 14.38 -12.33
C GLU A 114 -1.96 13.99 -13.40
N LYS A 115 -1.49 13.50 -14.56
CA LYS A 115 -2.33 13.02 -15.67
C LYS A 115 -2.82 11.59 -15.46
N ARG A 116 -2.41 10.95 -14.36
CA ARG A 116 -2.67 9.53 -14.02
C ARG A 116 -1.96 8.55 -14.95
N ASP A 117 -0.91 8.99 -15.64
CA ASP A 117 -0.03 8.09 -16.39
C ASP A 117 0.79 7.27 -15.38
N PHE A 118 0.75 5.95 -15.54
CA PHE A 118 1.50 5.02 -14.70
C PHE A 118 2.75 4.55 -15.42
N ARG A 119 3.92 4.76 -14.81
CA ARG A 119 5.21 4.33 -15.37
C ARG A 119 6.06 3.66 -14.30
N THR A 120 6.67 2.53 -14.62
CA THR A 120 7.59 1.81 -13.72
C THR A 120 9.01 1.91 -14.25
N TYR A 121 9.93 2.25 -13.35
CA TYR A 121 11.35 2.42 -13.65
C TYR A 121 12.18 1.53 -12.71
N LYS A 122 13.20 0.87 -13.25
CA LYS A 122 14.26 0.29 -12.41
C LYS A 122 15.09 1.43 -11.83
N THR A 123 15.39 1.37 -10.52
CA THR A 123 16.18 2.40 -9.85
C THR A 123 17.60 2.48 -10.41
N SER A 124 18.17 1.35 -10.84
CA SER A 124 19.47 1.30 -11.51
C SER A 124 19.48 2.10 -12.82
N LEU A 125 18.42 2.03 -13.62
CA LEU A 125 18.30 2.77 -14.88
C LEU A 125 18.07 4.27 -14.63
N ILE A 126 17.36 4.65 -13.56
CA ILE A 126 17.26 6.06 -13.15
C ILE A 126 18.64 6.59 -12.74
N GLN A 127 19.46 5.78 -12.05
CA GLN A 127 20.81 6.18 -11.66
C GLN A 127 21.73 6.36 -12.87
N GLU A 128 21.60 5.51 -13.88
CA GLU A 128 22.42 5.54 -15.10
C GLU A 128 22.00 6.65 -16.07
N PHE A 129 20.69 6.78 -16.35
CA PHE A 129 20.17 7.68 -17.39
C PHE A 129 19.53 8.95 -16.85
N GLY A 130 19.41 9.08 -15.53
CA GLY A 130 18.68 10.18 -14.88
C GLY A 130 17.17 10.03 -14.96
N CYS A 131 16.47 11.07 -14.50
CA CYS A 131 15.01 11.19 -14.61
C CYS A 131 14.59 12.67 -14.61
N CYS A 132 13.29 12.93 -14.81
CA CYS A 132 12.77 14.29 -14.73
C CYS A 132 12.88 14.86 -13.29
N LYS A 133 12.97 16.18 -13.19
CA LYS A 133 13.10 16.90 -11.90
C LYS A 133 11.99 16.55 -10.90
N GLU A 134 10.79 16.32 -11.42
CA GLU A 134 9.62 15.98 -10.61
C GLU A 134 9.80 14.62 -9.91
N LEU A 135 10.18 13.58 -10.64
CA LEU A 135 10.46 12.25 -10.09
C LEU A 135 11.65 12.29 -9.13
N ALA A 136 12.72 13.00 -9.48
CA ALA A 136 13.89 13.16 -8.61
C ALA A 136 13.55 13.81 -7.25
N SER A 137 12.72 14.86 -7.27
CA SER A 137 12.22 15.53 -6.05
C SER A 137 11.40 14.58 -5.18
N ARG A 138 10.49 13.82 -5.79
CA ARG A 138 9.64 12.86 -5.08
C ARG A 138 10.43 11.67 -4.54
N MET A 139 11.46 11.20 -5.26
CA MET A 139 12.38 10.17 -4.77
C MET A 139 13.22 10.67 -3.58
N SER A 140 13.65 11.93 -3.61
CA SER A 140 14.36 12.56 -2.50
C SER A 140 13.47 12.62 -1.25
N TYR A 141 12.20 13.00 -1.42
CA TYR A 141 11.19 12.95 -0.37
C TYR A 141 10.96 11.52 0.14
N ALA A 142 10.85 10.55 -0.78
CA ALA A 142 10.61 9.16 -0.45
C ALA A 142 11.74 8.57 0.40
N ARG A 143 13.01 8.92 0.10
CA ARG A 143 14.17 8.53 0.92
C ARG A 143 14.03 9.01 2.37
N LEU A 144 13.59 10.25 2.58
CA LEU A 144 13.33 10.78 3.94
C LEU A 144 12.21 10.01 4.64
N MET A 145 11.13 9.68 3.93
CA MET A 145 10.01 8.91 4.49
C MET A 145 10.42 7.48 4.85
N VAL A 146 11.25 6.83 4.03
CA VAL A 146 11.80 5.50 4.31
C VAL A 146 12.73 5.55 5.52
N ALA A 147 13.61 6.55 5.63
CA ALA A 147 14.44 6.72 6.83
C ALA A 147 13.58 6.86 8.10
N LYS A 148 12.48 7.62 8.03
CA LYS A 148 11.51 7.74 9.13
C LYS A 148 10.85 6.39 9.46
N LEU A 149 10.42 5.62 8.46
CA LEU A 149 9.87 4.28 8.66
C LEU A 149 10.85 3.36 9.40
N LEU A 150 12.13 3.41 9.04
CA LEU A 150 13.17 2.60 9.68
C LEU A 150 13.39 3.01 11.14
N SER A 151 13.40 4.30 11.44
CA SER A 151 13.53 4.80 12.82
C SER A 151 12.34 4.43 13.73
N CYS A 152 11.14 4.28 13.16
CA CYS A 152 9.97 3.82 13.91
C CYS A 152 9.98 2.31 14.19
N LYS A 153 10.73 1.51 13.40
CA LYS A 153 10.84 0.07 13.65
C LYS A 153 11.75 -0.25 14.85
N SER A 154 12.74 0.58 15.15
CA SER A 154 13.66 0.38 16.28
C SER A 154 13.03 0.61 17.67
N SER A 155 11.83 1.19 17.74
CA SER A 155 11.13 1.48 19.01
C SER A 155 10.10 0.43 19.44
N THR A 156 9.99 -0.70 18.72
CA THR A 156 9.09 -1.79 19.10
C THR A 156 9.93 -2.91 19.73
N PRO A 157 9.79 -3.24 21.03
CA PRO A 157 10.50 -4.38 21.60
C PRO A 157 10.03 -5.65 20.87
N ARG A 158 10.99 -6.51 20.50
CA ARG A 158 10.67 -7.88 20.07
C ARG A 158 10.03 -8.66 21.21
#